data_AF-A0A9C8UI27-F1
#
_entry.id   AF-A0A9C8UI27-F1
#
_cell.length_a   1.000
_cell.length_b   1.000
_cell.length_c   1.000
_cell.angle_alpha   90.00
_cell.angle_beta   90.00
_cell.angle_gamma   90.00
#
_symmetry.space_group_name_H-M   'P 1'
#
loop_
_entity.id
_entity.type
_entity.pdbx_description
1 polymer ?
#
loop_
_entity_poly.entity_id
_entity_poly.type
_entity_poly.pdbx_seq_one_letter_code
_entity_poly.pdbx_strand_id
1 'polypeptide(L)' 'QIEYAASDVLHLHKLRDALNQMLIREGRIELAQACFEFLPTRAQLDLAGWPETDIFAHA' A
#
# COMPACT_ATOMS: atom_id res chain seq x y z
N GLN A 1 -18.78 15.67 -6.88
CA GLN A 1 -18.47 14.29 -6.41
C GLN A 1 -17.94 13.42 -7.55
N ILE A 2 -18.57 13.40 -8.73
CA ILE A 2 -18.10 12.58 -9.87
C ILE A 2 -16.69 12.99 -10.34
N GLU A 3 -16.42 14.28 -10.50
CA GLU A 3 -15.08 14.75 -10.89
C GLU A 3 -13.99 14.43 -9.85
N TYR A 4 -14.33 14.44 -8.56
CA TYR A 4 -13.41 14.12 -7.46
C TYR A 4 -12.98 12.64 -7.49
N ALA A 5 -13.94 11.71 -7.64
CA ALA A 5 -13.64 10.29 -7.75
C ALA A 5 -12.80 9.96 -9.00
N ALA A 6 -13.01 10.68 -10.09
CA ALA A 6 -12.21 10.54 -11.30
C ALA A 6 -10.79 11.11 -11.12
N SER A 7 -10.64 12.26 -10.47
CA SER A 7 -9.33 12.86 -10.19
C SER A 7 -8.49 12.03 -9.23
N ASP A 8 -9.12 11.36 -8.25
CA ASP A 8 -8.43 10.55 -7.23
C ASP A 8 -7.64 9.38 -7.84
N VAL A 9 -8.09 8.86 -8.97
CA VAL A 9 -7.44 7.72 -9.66
C VAL A 9 -6.62 8.13 -10.88
N LEU A 10 -6.83 9.34 -11.41
CA LEU A 10 -6.27 9.81 -12.69
C LEU A 10 -4.74 9.75 -12.74
N HIS A 11 -4.08 9.96 -11.60
CA HIS A 11 -2.62 10.08 -11.53
C HIS A 11 -1.93 8.89 -10.85
N LEU A 12 -2.69 7.90 -10.35
CA LEU A 12 -2.12 6.79 -9.57
C LEU A 12 -1.15 5.94 -10.38
N HIS A 13 -1.41 5.69 -11.66
CA HIS A 13 -0.48 4.93 -12.51
C HIS A 13 0.85 5.67 -12.70
N LYS A 14 0.80 6.98 -13.00
CA LYS A 14 2.01 7.81 -13.16
C LYS A 14 2.81 7.88 -11.86
N LEU A 15 2.13 8.03 -10.73
CA LEU A 15 2.74 8.04 -9.40
C LEU A 15 3.40 6.69 -9.09
N ARG A 16 2.71 5.58 -9.32
CA ARG A 16 3.23 4.22 -9.12
C ARG A 16 4.51 4.00 -9.90
N ASP A 17 4.54 4.38 -11.18
CA ASP A 17 5.71 4.15 -12.02
C ASP A 17 6.93 4.96 -11.52
N ALA A 18 6.73 6.21 -11.09
CA ALA A 18 7.79 7.03 -10.49
C ALA A 18 8.30 6.45 -9.16
N LEU A 19 7.40 6.00 -8.27
CA LEU A 19 7.77 5.39 -7.00
C LEU A 19 8.49 4.05 -7.20
N ASN A 20 8.07 3.23 -8.17
CA ASN A 20 8.75 1.97 -8.51
C ASN A 20 10.20 2.21 -8.95
N GLN A 21 10.45 3.24 -9.75
CA GLN A 21 11.82 3.61 -10.13
C GLN A 21 12.67 3.98 -8.91
N MET A 22 12.10 4.71 -7.95
CA MET A 22 12.80 5.05 -6.69
C MET A 22 13.09 3.80 -5.85
N LEU A 23 12.14 2.88 -5.73
CA LEU A 23 12.30 1.62 -5.01
C LEU A 23 13.39 0.74 -5.62
N ILE A 24 13.45 0.63 -6.95
CA ILE A 24 14.51 -0.10 -7.65
C ILE A 24 15.88 0.55 -7.40
N ARG A 25 15.96 1.89 -7.53
CA ARG A 25 17.19 2.65 -7.28
C ARG A 25 17.71 2.46 -5.85
N GLU A 26 16.81 2.33 -4.87
CA GLU A 26 17.15 2.13 -3.46
C GLU A 26 17.29 0.66 -3.06
N GLY A 27 17.09 -0.29 -3.98
CA GLY A 27 17.15 -1.73 -3.68
C GLY A 27 16.02 -2.23 -2.77
N ARG A 28 14.88 -1.54 -2.75
CA ARG A 28 13.73 -1.83 -1.85
C ARG A 28 12.53 -2.45 -2.57
N ILE A 29 12.66 -2.79 -3.84
CA ILE A 29 11.53 -3.28 -4.65
C ILE A 29 10.97 -4.61 -4.13
N GLU A 30 11.83 -5.53 -3.68
CA GLU A 30 11.42 -6.83 -3.13
C GLU A 30 10.68 -6.66 -1.79
N LEU A 31 11.16 -5.76 -0.93
CA LEU A 31 10.47 -5.43 0.32
C LEU A 31 9.08 -4.82 0.05
N ALA A 32 8.99 -3.88 -0.88
CA ALA A 32 7.72 -3.29 -1.26
C ALA A 32 6.74 -4.34 -1.81
N GLN A 33 7.23 -5.27 -2.64
CA GLN A 33 6.44 -6.38 -3.15
C GLN A 33 5.89 -7.27 -2.03
N ALA A 34 6.72 -7.65 -1.05
CA ALA A 34 6.28 -8.42 0.11
C ALA A 34 5.21 -7.68 0.94
N CYS A 35 5.36 -6.36 1.12
CA CYS A 35 4.34 -5.54 1.78
C CYS A 35 3.01 -5.53 1.02
N PHE A 36 3.05 -5.42 -0.32
CA PHE A 36 1.84 -5.43 -1.15
C PHE A 36 1.13 -6.78 -1.13
N GLU A 37 1.88 -7.88 -1.08
CA GLU A 37 1.34 -9.24 -0.95
C GLU A 37 0.66 -9.47 0.39
N PHE A 38 1.14 -8.83 1.47
CA PHE A 38 0.51 -8.91 2.80
C PHE A 38 -0.71 -8.00 2.96
N LEU A 39 -0.85 -6.96 2.13
CA LEU A 39 -1.89 -5.94 2.28
C LEU A 39 -3.34 -6.48 2.32
N PRO A 40 -3.73 -7.49 1.52
CA PRO A 40 -5.06 -8.11 1.63
C PRO A 40 -5.31 -8.77 2.99
N THR A 41 -4.29 -9.41 3.56
CA THR A 41 -4.37 -10.01 4.91
C THR A 41 -4.50 -8.94 5.98
N ARG A 42 -3.74 -7.84 5.87
CA ARG A 42 -3.88 -6.68 6.77
C ARG A 42 -5.30 -6.13 6.75
N ALA A 43 -5.90 -5.95 5.57
CA ALA A 43 -7.27 -5.48 5.44
C ALA A 43 -8.30 -6.44 6.09
N GLN A 44 -8.06 -7.76 6.03
CA GLN A 44 -8.91 -8.74 6.73
C GLN A 44 -8.75 -8.67 8.25
N LEU A 45 -7.52 -8.46 8.74
CA LEU A 45 -7.26 -8.26 10.17
C LEU A 45 -7.95 -7.00 10.69
N ASP A 46 -7.95 -5.92 9.90
CA ASP A 46 -8.67 -4.69 10.24
C ASP A 46 -10.18 -4.96 10.41
N LEU A 47 -10.79 -5.71 9.48
CA LEU A 47 -12.19 -6.12 9.58
C LEU A 47 -12.47 -7.09 10.74
N ALA A 48 -11.47 -7.88 11.13
CA ALA A 48 -11.55 -8.83 12.24
C ALA A 48 -11.34 -8.18 13.62
N GLY A 49 -11.21 -6.85 13.70
CA GLY A 49 -11.10 -6.11 14.96
C GLY A 49 -9.67 -5.86 15.43
N TRP A 50 -8.68 -5.96 14.54
CA TRP A 50 -7.28 -5.64 14.85
C TRP A 50 -6.76 -4.29 14.30
N PRO A 51 -7.57 -3.28 13.90
CA PRO A 51 -7.09 -2.13 13.13
C PRO A 51 -6.08 -1.25 13.87
N GLU A 52 -6.13 -1.20 15.21
CA GLU A 52 -5.21 -0.39 16.03
C GLU A 52 -4.01 -1.17 16.56
N THR A 53 -3.98 -2.49 16.36
CA THR A 53 -2.88 -3.35 16.78
C THR A 53 -1.99 -3.63 15.59
N ASP A 54 -0.73 -3.21 15.68
CA ASP A 54 0.31 -3.78 14.83
C ASP A 54 0.49 -5.24 15.23
N ILE A 55 0.09 -6.16 14.36
CA ILE A 55 0.16 -7.60 14.62
C ILE A 55 1.59 -8.12 14.79
N PHE A 56 2.59 -7.32 14.42
CA PHE A 56 4.00 -7.65 14.63
C PHE A 56 4.57 -7.01 15.90
N ALA A 57 3.86 -6.09 16.55
CA ALA A 57 4.29 -5.47 17.80
C ALA A 57 4.02 -6.38 19.00
N HIS A 58 4.85 -6.24 20.03
CA HIS A 58 4.73 -7.02 21.27
C HIS A 58 3.69 -6.48 22.25
N ALA A 59 3.20 -5.24 22.07
CA ALA A 59 2.20 -4.59 22.90
C ALA A 59 1.32 -3.67 22.05
#